data_AF-A0A453I5Y4-F1
#
_entry.id   AF-A0A453I5Y4-F1
#
_cell.length_a   1.000
_cell.length_b   1.000
_cell.length_c   1.000
_cell.angle_alpha   90.00
_cell.angle_beta   90.00
_cell.angle_gamma   90.00
#
_symmetry.space_group_name_H-M   'P 1'
#
loop_
_entity.id
_entity.type
_entity.pdbx_description
1 polymer ?
#
loop_
_entity_poly.entity_id
_entity_poly.type
_entity_poly.pdbx_seq_one_letter_code
_entity_poly.pdbx_strand_id
1 'polypeptide(L)'
;LPCYRCGEPGHFVVECTTELCDYCCRSQHKSGDCPLLSGPKPVVTIYGVCCQELMFFESPDVAPSMHVQESSFPVVVKVTN
;
A
#
# COMPACT_ATOMS: atom_id res chain seq x y z
N LEU A 1 -12.68 -16.94 17.49
CA LEU A 1 -12.25 -15.99 16.44
C LEU A 1 -11.19 -15.05 17.03
N PRO A 2 -10.09 -14.79 16.31
CA PRO A 2 -9.15 -13.74 16.69
C PRO A 2 -9.77 -12.36 16.46
N CYS A 3 -9.49 -11.42 17.36
CA CYS A 3 -9.86 -10.02 17.26
C CYS A 3 -9.13 -9.39 16.06
N TYR A 4 -9.85 -8.80 15.10
CA TYR A 4 -9.22 -8.19 13.93
C TYR A 4 -8.47 -6.88 14.22
N ARG A 5 -8.65 -6.31 15.43
CA ARG A 5 -7.97 -5.08 15.86
C ARG A 5 -6.60 -5.39 16.46
N CYS A 6 -6.50 -6.37 17.35
CA CYS A 6 -5.23 -6.71 18.05
C CYS A 6 -4.64 -8.07 17.69
N GLY A 7 -5.37 -8.93 16.97
CA GLY A 7 -4.94 -10.29 16.60
C GLY A 7 -5.17 -11.35 17.68
N GLU A 8 -5.46 -10.95 18.92
CA GLU A 8 -5.62 -11.87 20.04
C GLU A 8 -6.98 -12.61 20.00
N PRO A 9 -7.02 -13.92 20.31
CA PRO A 9 -8.26 -14.67 20.42
C PRO A 9 -9.03 -14.35 21.72
N GLY A 10 -10.32 -14.68 21.73
CA GLY A 10 -11.14 -14.69 22.97
C GLY A 10 -12.03 -13.47 23.19
N HIS A 11 -11.99 -12.47 22.30
CA HIS A 11 -12.90 -11.32 22.34
C HIS A 11 -13.22 -10.81 20.93
N PHE A 12 -14.32 -10.06 20.82
CA PHE A 12 -14.65 -9.33 19.59
C PHE A 12 -14.07 -7.92 19.61
N VAL A 13 -14.01 -7.26 18.44
CA VAL A 13 -13.41 -5.92 18.36
C VAL A 13 -14.14 -4.87 19.18
N VAL A 14 -15.44 -5.03 19.40
CA VAL A 14 -16.21 -4.15 20.28
C VAL A 14 -15.73 -4.22 21.74
N GLU A 15 -15.15 -5.35 22.14
CA GLU A 15 -14.64 -5.61 23.49
C GLU A 15 -13.11 -5.43 23.58
N CYS A 16 -12.46 -5.01 22.48
CA CYS A 16 -11.02 -4.83 22.45
C CYS A 16 -10.62 -3.54 23.16
N THR A 17 -9.91 -3.66 24.28
CA THR A 17 -9.41 -2.53 25.08
C THR A 17 -7.93 -2.22 24.81
N THR A 18 -7.34 -2.81 23.76
CA THR A 18 -5.93 -2.60 23.44
C THR A 18 -5.73 -1.19 22.86
N GLU A 19 -4.80 -0.44 23.43
CA GLU A 19 -4.39 0.88 22.96
C GLU A 19 -3.62 0.76 21.64
N LEU A 20 -4.34 0.84 20.52
CA LEU A 20 -3.81 0.74 19.17
C LEU A 20 -4.29 1.94 18.35
N CYS A 21 -3.46 2.40 17.42
CA CYS A 21 -3.88 3.38 16.43
C CYS A 21 -5.06 2.85 15.61
N ASP A 22 -6.11 3.67 15.47
CA ASP A 22 -7.34 3.29 14.75
C ASP A 22 -7.15 3.09 13.25
N TYR A 23 -6.09 3.67 12.67
CA TYR A 23 -5.83 3.62 11.23
C TYR A 23 -4.92 2.47 10.82
N CYS A 24 -3.94 2.12 11.64
CA CYS A 24 -2.94 1.12 11.27
C CYS A 24 -2.81 -0.03 12.28
N CYS A 25 -3.61 -0.04 13.35
CA CYS A 25 -3.61 -1.06 14.40
C CYS A 25 -2.23 -1.31 15.04
N ARG A 26 -1.37 -0.27 15.10
CA ARG A 26 -0.06 -0.35 15.77
C ARG A 26 -0.10 0.45 17.08
N SER A 27 0.63 -0.02 18.09
CA SER A 27 0.80 0.63 19.39
C SER A 27 1.88 1.72 19.41
N GLN A 28 2.56 1.96 18.27
CA GLN A 28 3.73 2.86 18.23
C GLN A 28 3.36 4.35 18.32
N HIS A 29 2.11 4.74 18.06
CA HIS A 29 1.67 6.13 18.01
C HIS A 29 0.17 6.27 18.34
N LYS A 30 -0.26 7.49 18.65
CA LYS A 30 -1.69 7.86 18.78
C LYS A 30 -2.31 8.08 17.41
N SER A 31 -3.63 7.90 17.29
CA SER A 31 -4.34 8.00 16.00
C SER A 31 -4.08 9.32 15.22
N GLY A 32 -3.79 10.43 15.91
CA GLY A 32 -3.45 11.72 15.27
C GLY A 32 -2.05 11.78 14.65
N ASP A 33 -1.10 10.99 15.13
CA ASP A 33 0.28 10.93 14.65
C ASP A 33 0.51 9.72 13.72
N CYS A 34 -0.57 9.21 13.11
CA CYS A 34 -0.46 8.02 12.28
C CYS A 34 0.35 8.31 11.01
N PRO A 35 1.41 7.54 10.71
CA PRO A 35 2.23 7.75 9.52
C PRO A 35 1.45 7.54 8.22
N LEU A 36 0.32 6.83 8.25
CA LEU A 36 -0.59 6.72 7.10
C LEU A 36 -1.31 8.04 6.78
N LEU A 37 -1.48 8.90 7.78
CA LEU A 37 -2.11 10.21 7.62
C LEU A 37 -1.08 11.31 7.32
N SER A 38 0.12 11.20 7.90
CA SER A 38 1.23 12.14 7.69
C SER A 38 2.00 11.89 6.38
N GLY A 39 1.89 10.68 5.82
CA GLY A 39 2.54 10.32 4.58
C GLY A 39 1.95 11.01 3.33
N PRO A 40 2.60 10.88 2.17
CA PRO A 40 2.07 11.39 0.92
C PRO A 40 0.69 10.77 0.65
N LYS A 41 -0.32 11.61 0.40
CA LYS A 41 -1.68 11.17 0.13
C LYS A 41 -1.67 10.29 -1.13
N PRO A 42 -2.08 9.01 -1.07
CA PRO A 42 -2.08 8.16 -2.25
C PRO A 42 -3.08 8.73 -3.27
N VAL A 43 -2.60 8.99 -4.49
CA VAL A 43 -3.45 9.38 -5.61
C VAL A 43 -3.78 8.12 -6.40
N VAL A 44 -5.07 7.81 -6.52
CA VAL A 44 -5.56 6.74 -7.40
C VAL A 44 -6.18 7.37 -8.62
N THR A 45 -5.70 7.00 -9.81
CA THR A 45 -6.32 7.39 -11.07
C THR A 45 -7.29 6.28 -11.47
N ILE A 46 -8.58 6.60 -11.48
CA ILE A 46 -9.64 5.67 -11.86
C ILE A 46 -10.01 5.94 -13.31
N TYR A 47 -9.82 4.95 -14.19
CA TYR A 47 -10.24 5.04 -15.59
C TYR A 47 -11.58 4.30 -15.76
N GLY A 48 -12.52 4.93 -16.46
CA GLY A 48 -13.79 4.30 -16.84
C GLY A 48 -13.98 4.34 -18.35
N VAL A 49 -14.36 3.21 -18.93
CA VAL A 49 -14.81 3.13 -20.33
C VAL A 49 -16.32 2.93 -20.34
N CYS A 50 -17.03 3.69 -21.17
CA CYS A 50 -18.48 3.59 -21.31
C CYS A 50 -18.81 2.78 -22.57
N CYS A 51 -19.35 1.58 -22.40
CA CYS A 51 -19.91 0.77 -23.50
C CYS A 51 -21.43 0.90 -23.47
N GLN A 52 -22.04 1.15 -24.63
CA GLN A 52 -23.45 1.51 -24.74
C GLN A 52 -24.43 0.36 -24.41
N GLU A 53 -23.94 -0.88 -24.19
CA GLU A 53 -24.82 -2.06 -24.03
C GLU A 53 -24.52 -3.00 -22.84
N LEU A 54 -23.36 -2.98 -22.18
CA LEU A 54 -23.13 -3.83 -20.99
C LEU A 54 -22.15 -3.18 -20.00
N MET A 55 -22.55 -3.17 -18.72
CA MET A 55 -21.79 -2.68 -17.58
C MET A 55 -20.65 -3.64 -17.20
N PHE A 56 -19.59 -3.69 -17.99
CA PHE A 56 -18.33 -4.32 -17.60
C PHE A 56 -17.25 -3.25 -17.46
N PHE A 57 -16.84 -2.96 -16.23
CA PHE A 57 -15.69 -2.11 -15.95
C PHE A 57 -14.44 -2.97 -16.10
N GLU A 58 -13.87 -3.02 -17.29
CA GLU A 58 -12.51 -3.53 -17.45
C GLU A 58 -11.57 -2.44 -16.92
N SER A 59 -10.94 -2.70 -15.77
CA SER A 59 -9.90 -1.81 -15.26
C SER A 59 -8.70 -1.95 -16.20
N PRO A 60 -8.21 -0.86 -16.83
CA PRO A 60 -7.02 -0.98 -17.67
C PRO A 60 -5.88 -1.48 -16.81
N ASP A 61 -5.24 -2.56 -17.26
CA ASP A 61 -4.06 -3.15 -16.64
C ASP A 61 -2.99 -2.04 -16.57
N VAL A 62 -2.85 -1.42 -15.39
CA VAL A 62 -1.83 -0.40 -15.18
C VAL A 62 -0.52 -1.17 -15.13
N ALA A 63 0.23 -1.15 -16.24
CA ALA A 63 1.55 -1.73 -16.27
C ALA A 63 2.32 -1.19 -15.05
N PRO A 64 2.82 -2.05 -14.14
CA PRO A 64 3.56 -1.59 -12.99
C PRO A 64 4.74 -0.79 -13.52
N SER A 65 4.80 0.49 -13.18
CA SER A 65 5.95 1.34 -13.48
C SER A 65 7.17 0.68 -12.87
N MET A 66 7.96 -0.02 -13.69
CA MET A 66 9.23 -0.55 -13.28
C MET A 66 10.09 0.64 -12.90
N HIS A 67 10.43 0.74 -11.62
CA HIS A 67 11.55 1.56 -11.19
C HIS A 67 12.80 0.91 -11.81
N VAL A 68 13.16 1.34 -13.03
CA VAL A 68 14.41 0.95 -13.67
C VAL A 68 15.51 1.56 -12.82
N GLN A 69 16.08 0.76 -11.93
CA GLN A 69 17.34 1.08 -11.29
C GLN A 69 18.42 0.89 -12.35
N GLU A 70 18.63 1.94 -13.15
CA GLU A 70 19.72 2.00 -14.13
C GLU A 70 21.04 2.16 -13.36
N SER A 71 21.52 1.08 -12.77
CA SER A 71 22.90 0.98 -12.30
C SER A 71 23.80 0.73 -13.52
N SER A 72 23.84 1.68 -14.44
CA SER A 72 24.82 1.71 -15.52
C SER A 72 26.06 2.44 -15.00
N PHE A 73 26.99 1.70 -14.41
CA PHE A 73 28.35 2.22 -14.21
C PHE A 73 29.19 1.69 -15.37
N PRO A 74 29.59 2.52 -16.35
CA PRO A 74 30.48 2.08 -17.41
C PRO A 74 31.86 1.79 -16.80
N VAL A 75 32.22 0.51 -16.66
CA VAL A 75 33.58 0.08 -16.30
C VAL A 75 34.43 0.02 -17.56
N VAL A 76 35.53 0.79 -17.56
CA VAL A 76 36.57 0.75 -18.60
C VAL A 76 37.45 -0.46 -18.34
N VAL A 77 37.49 -1.41 -19.27
CA VAL A 77 38.40 -2.55 -19.22
C VAL A 77 39.62 -2.26 -20.08
N LYS A 78 40.81 -2.20 -19.47
CA LYS A 78 42.08 -2.00 -20.18
C LYS A 78 42.65 -3.36 -20.60
N VAL A 79 42.76 -3.59 -21.91
CA VAL A 79 43.44 -4.77 -22.48
C VAL A 79 44.91 -4.40 -22.76
N THR A 80 45.84 -5.24 -22.31
CA THR A 80 47.27 -5.19 -22.65
C THR A 80 47.63 -6.39 -23.51
N ASN A 81 48.46 -6.13 -24.54
CA ASN A 81 49.03 -7.13 -25.44
C ASN A 81 50.20 -7.85 -24.75
#